data_AF-A0AA36CE01-F1
#
_entry.id   AF-A0AA36CE01-F1
#
_cell.length_a   1.000
_cell.length_b   1.000
_cell.length_c   1.000
_cell.angle_alpha   90.00
_cell.angle_beta   90.00
_cell.angle_gamma   90.00
#
_symmetry.space_group_name_H-M   'P 1'
#
loop_
_entity.id
_entity.type
_entity.pdbx_description
1 polymer ?
#
loop_
_entity_poly.entity_id
_entity_poly.type
_entity_poly.pdbx_seq_one_letter_code
_entity_poly.pdbx_strand_id
1 'polypeptide(L)'
;YADPVSDLLDKRNVFRSRLFREACVFHKGNYVKDLARLGRDLNKTLIMDNSPASYAFHPENAIAVQTWFDDPHDSELLEVLPLWIG
;
A
#
# COMPACT_ATOMS: atom_id res chain seq x y z
N TYR A 1 -6.13 7.61 -13.93
CA TYR A 1 -7.11 6.54 -13.65
C TYR A 1 -7.42 6.44 -12.16
N ALA A 2 -6.41 6.40 -11.28
CA ALA A 2 -6.65 6.20 -9.85
C ALA A 2 -7.36 7.37 -9.14
N ASP A 3 -7.17 8.62 -9.58
CA ASP A 3 -7.75 9.79 -8.90
C ASP A 3 -9.27 9.74 -8.67
N PRO A 4 -10.13 9.49 -9.68
CA PRO A 4 -11.58 9.38 -9.46
C PRO A 4 -11.97 8.30 -8.45
N VAL A 5 -11.26 7.17 -8.43
CA VAL A 5 -11.51 6.07 -7.47
C VAL A 5 -11.07 6.50 -6.07
N SER A 6 -9.91 7.15 -5.95
CA SER A 6 -9.45 7.72 -4.68
C SER A 6 -10.42 8.77 -4.13
N ASP A 7 -11.01 9.61 -4.99
CA ASP A 7 -12.02 10.61 -4.59
C ASP A 7 -13.34 9.96 -4.16
N LEU A 8 -13.68 8.80 -4.73
CA LEU A 8 -14.83 8.02 -4.29
C LEU A 8 -14.61 7.42 -2.90
N LEU A 9 -13.41 6.89 -2.63
CA LEU A 9 -13.08 6.22 -1.38
C LEU A 9 -12.81 7.20 -0.22
N ASP A 10 -12.00 8.24 -0.46
CA ASP A 10 -11.52 9.11 0.61
C ASP A 10 -12.47 10.29 0.90
N LYS A 11 -13.62 9.98 1.50
CA LYS A 11 -14.62 10.99 1.86
C LYS A 11 -14.21 11.89 3.03
N ARG A 12 -13.10 11.59 3.71
CA ARG A 12 -12.66 12.28 4.93
C ARG A 12 -11.27 12.92 4.81
N ASN A 13 -10.69 12.97 3.61
CA ASN A 13 -9.35 13.49 3.35
C ASN A 13 -8.27 12.83 4.24
N VAL A 14 -8.36 11.51 4.39
CA VAL A 14 -7.41 10.68 5.15
C VAL A 14 -6.08 10.58 4.38
N PHE A 15 -6.11 10.53 3.04
CA PHE A 15 -4.89 10.46 2.25
C PHE A 15 -4.13 11.80 2.29
N ARG A 16 -2.92 11.77 2.85
CA ARG A 16 -2.03 12.95 2.90
C ARG A 16 -1.33 13.22 1.57
N SER A 17 -1.16 12.20 0.73
CA SER A 17 -0.47 12.27 -0.55
C SER A 17 -0.94 11.13 -1.44
N ARG A 18 -0.88 11.32 -2.76
CA ARG A 18 -1.21 10.31 -3.76
C ARG A 18 0.02 10.10 -4.65
N LEU A 19 0.48 8.85 -4.71
CA LEU A 19 1.63 8.46 -5.53
C LEU A 19 1.15 7.45 -6.57
N PHE A 20 1.64 7.61 -7.80
CA PHE A 20 1.21 6.82 -8.95
C PHE A 20 2.39 6.08 -9.56
N ARG A 21 2.18 5.47 -10.74
CA ARG A 21 3.16 4.60 -11.40
C ARG A 21 4.50 5.31 -11.64
N GLU A 22 4.47 6.60 -11.89
CA GLU A 22 5.63 7.45 -12.15
C GLU A 22 6.53 7.61 -10.91
N ALA A 23 5.98 7.38 -9.70
CA ALA A 23 6.75 7.39 -8.45
C ALA A 23 7.47 6.05 -8.19
N CYS A 24 7.05 4.96 -8.86
CA CYS A 24 7.66 3.64 -8.70
C CYS A 24 9.03 3.54 -9.39
N VAL A 25 9.87 2.65 -8.89
CA VAL A 25 11.12 2.25 -9.52
C VAL A 25 10.85 1.03 -10.41
N PHE A 26 11.21 1.10 -11.69
CA PHE A 26 11.12 -0.06 -12.57
C PHE A 26 12.35 -0.96 -12.37
N HIS A 27 12.15 -2.12 -11.74
CA HIS A 27 13.22 -3.06 -11.37
C HIS A 27 12.85 -4.48 -11.77
N LYS A 28 13.71 -5.14 -12.56
CA LYS A 28 13.53 -6.54 -13.01
C LYS A 28 12.13 -6.82 -13.58
N GLY A 29 11.62 -5.92 -14.41
CA GLY A 29 10.30 -6.07 -15.05
C GLY A 29 9.10 -5.70 -14.18
N ASN A 30 9.31 -5.27 -12.93
CA ASN A 30 8.26 -4.92 -11.99
C ASN A 30 8.34 -3.45 -11.57
N TYR A 31 7.20 -2.87 -11.19
CA TYR A 31 7.14 -1.56 -10.55
C TYR A 31 7.24 -1.73 -9.04
N VAL A 32 8.40 -1.39 -8.48
CA VAL A 32 8.68 -1.48 -7.04
C VAL A 32 8.43 -0.12 -6.39
N LYS A 33 7.70 -0.11 -5.28
CA LYS A 33 7.41 1.05 -4.44
C LYS A 33 8.53 1.19 -3.41
N ASP A 34 9.62 1.84 -3.80
CA ASP A 34 10.79 2.04 -2.94
C ASP A 34 10.48 3.02 -1.79
N LEU A 35 10.28 2.49 -0.58
CA LEU A 35 9.91 3.26 0.61
C LEU A 35 11.00 4.25 1.03
N ALA A 36 12.27 3.99 0.72
CA ALA A 36 13.37 4.90 1.02
C ALA A 36 13.22 6.25 0.28
N ARG A 37 12.47 6.29 -0.83
CA ARG A 37 12.22 7.52 -1.60
C ARG A 37 11.12 8.40 -1.00
N LEU A 38 10.42 7.94 0.04
CA LEU A 38 9.36 8.70 0.70
C LEU A 38 9.89 9.82 1.61
N GLY A 39 11.18 9.82 1.94
CA GLY A 39 11.75 10.78 2.89
C GLY A 39 11.21 10.60 4.32
N ARG A 40 10.83 9.37 4.69
CA ARG A 40 10.30 8.99 6.01
C ARG A 40 11.22 7.98 6.67
N ASP A 41 11.20 7.95 8.01
CA ASP A 41 11.88 6.92 8.79
C ASP A 41 11.26 5.55 8.48
N LEU A 42 12.07 4.62 7.96
CA LEU A 42 11.61 3.27 7.62
C LEU A 42 11.14 2.49 8.85
N ASN A 43 11.68 2.77 10.04
CA ASN A 43 11.22 2.13 11.29
C ASN A 43 9.79 2.53 11.69
N LYS A 44 9.24 3.57 11.03
CA LYS A 44 7.89 4.10 11.26
C LYS A 44 7.04 4.09 9.98
N THR A 45 7.47 3.34 8.97
CA THR A 45 6.82 3.28 7.66
C THR A 45 6.44 1.83 7.38
N LEU A 46 5.19 1.61 6.99
CA LEU A 46 4.71 0.31 6.55
C LEU A 46 4.08 0.45 5.16
N ILE A 47 4.06 -0.65 4.42
CA ILE A 47 3.36 -0.79 3.15
C ILE A 47 2.39 -1.95 3.23
N MET A 48 1.17 -1.76 2.74
CA MET A 48 0.19 -2.82 2.54
C MET A 48 -0.04 -2.97 1.04
N ASP A 49 0.20 -4.16 0.52
CA ASP A 49 0.06 -4.45 -0.91
C ASP A 49 -0.20 -5.94 -1.10
N ASN A 50 -0.95 -6.28 -2.14
CA ASN A 50 -1.27 -7.66 -2.48
C ASN A 50 -0.21 -8.31 -3.39
N SER A 51 0.81 -7.57 -3.83
CA SER A 51 1.90 -8.09 -4.67
C SER A 51 3.26 -7.99 -3.98
N PRO A 52 3.93 -9.14 -3.70
CA PRO A 52 5.29 -9.14 -3.17
C PRO A 52 6.33 -8.38 -3.99
N ALA A 53 6.11 -8.27 -5.31
CA ALA A 53 6.99 -7.50 -6.18
C ALA A 53 6.93 -5.99 -5.88
N SER A 54 5.79 -5.48 -5.39
CA SER A 54 5.60 -4.05 -5.09
C SER A 54 6.50 -3.57 -3.95
N TYR A 55 6.82 -4.42 -2.98
CA TYR A 55 7.64 -4.08 -1.81
C TYR A 55 8.96 -4.85 -1.76
N ALA A 56 9.45 -5.31 -2.91
CA ALA A 56 10.65 -6.16 -3.02
C ALA A 56 11.93 -5.56 -2.41
N PHE A 57 12.00 -4.25 -2.18
CA PHE A 57 13.13 -3.58 -1.54
C PHE A 57 13.02 -3.45 -0.02
N HIS A 58 11.81 -3.58 0.54
CA HIS A 58 11.52 -3.40 1.97
C HIS A 58 10.49 -4.45 2.45
N PRO A 59 10.74 -5.76 2.28
CA PRO A 59 9.78 -6.81 2.66
C PRO A 59 9.46 -6.84 4.16
N GLU A 60 10.38 -6.40 5.01
CA GLU A 60 10.21 -6.27 6.47
C GLU A 60 9.21 -5.19 6.88
N ASN A 61 8.96 -4.21 6.01
CA ASN A 61 7.98 -3.15 6.21
C ASN A 61 6.59 -3.52 5.64
N ALA A 62 6.44 -4.71 5.06
CA ALA A 62 5.25 -5.09 4.33
C ALA A 62 4.25 -5.86 5.21
N ILE A 63 2.99 -5.41 5.18
CA ILE A 63 1.84 -6.22 5.55
C ILE A 63 1.26 -6.77 4.25
N ALA A 64 1.59 -8.02 3.94
CA ALA A 64 1.04 -8.70 2.78
C ALA A 64 -0.45 -8.95 2.98
N VAL A 65 -1.26 -8.57 2.01
CA VAL A 65 -2.71 -8.83 1.98
C VAL A 65 -3.08 -9.66 0.76
N GLN A 66 -4.21 -10.34 0.81
CA GLN A 66 -4.71 -11.13 -0.30
C GLN A 66 -5.28 -10.23 -1.39
N THR A 67 -5.39 -10.78 -2.60
CA THR A 67 -6.09 -10.08 -3.66
C THR A 67 -7.58 -10.28 -3.47
N TRP A 68 -8.30 -9.19 -3.26
CA TRP A 68 -9.75 -9.20 -3.12
C TRP A 68 -10.45 -9.29 -4.48
N PHE A 69 -11.46 -10.17 -4.58
CA PHE A 69 -12.30 -10.34 -5.76
C PHE A 69 -13.77 -10.53 -5.36
N ASP A 70 -14.52 -9.43 -5.29
CA ASP A 70 -15.99 -9.41 -5.15
C ASP A 70 -16.59 -10.24 -3.99
N ASP A 71 -15.79 -10.64 -3.00
CA ASP A 71 -16.29 -11.37 -1.83
C ASP A 71 -16.85 -10.38 -0.79
N PRO A 72 -18.18 -10.37 -0.55
CA PRO A 72 -18.78 -9.49 0.44
C PRO A 72 -18.52 -9.95 1.89
N HIS A 73 -17.97 -11.14 2.10
CA HIS A 73 -17.61 -11.67 3.42
C HIS A 73 -16.14 -11.45 3.78
N ASP A 74 -15.36 -10.83 2.88
CA ASP A 74 -13.95 -10.53 3.16
C ASP A 74 -13.83 -9.61 4.39
N SER A 75 -12.99 -10.02 5.33
CA SER A 75 -12.70 -9.32 6.58
C SER A 75 -11.23 -8.96 6.74
N GLU A 76 -10.39 -9.12 5.72
CA GLU A 76 -8.93 -9.06 5.86
C GLU A 76 -8.47 -7.69 6.38
N LEU A 77 -9.01 -6.60 5.83
CA LEU A 77 -8.67 -5.25 6.28
C LEU A 77 -9.06 -5.01 7.75
N LEU A 78 -10.17 -5.61 8.22
CA LEU A 78 -10.61 -5.49 9.62
C LEU A 78 -9.71 -6.30 10.55
N GLU A 79 -9.30 -7.49 10.12
CA GLU A 79 -8.39 -8.37 10.87
C GLU A 79 -6.99 -7.77 11.02
N VAL A 80 -6.58 -6.93 10.07
CA VAL A 80 -5.28 -6.25 10.12
C VAL A 80 -5.29 -5.04 11.08
N LEU A 81 -6.44 -4.39 11.33
CA LEU A 81 -6.53 -3.17 12.17
C LEU A 81 -5.85 -3.26 13.56
N PRO A 82 -5.95 -4.36 14.33
CA PRO A 82 -5.33 -4.46 15.66
C PRO A 82 -3.81 -4.31 15.63
N LEU A 83 -3.15 -4.59 14.51
CA LEU A 83 -1.69 -4.40 14.34
C LEU A 83 -1.28 -2.92 14.34
N TRP A 84 -2.23 -1.99 14.20
CA TRP A 84 -1.98 -0.55 14.03
C TRP A 84 -2.23 0.26 15.31
N ILE A 85 -2.83 -0.36 16.32
CA ILE A 85 -3.24 0.29 17.59
C ILE A 85 -2.25 -0.06 18.72
N GLY A 86 -1.22 -0.86 18.43
CA GLY A 86 -0.13 -1.23 19.36
C GLY A 86 1.00 -0.22 19.42
#